data_AF-A0A1S1TIN1-F1
#
_entry.id   AF-A0A1S1TIN1-F1
#
_cell.length_a   1.000
_cell.length_b   1.000
_cell.length_c   1.000
_cell.angle_alpha   90.00
_cell.angle_beta   90.00
_cell.angle_gamma   90.00
#
_symmetry.space_group_name_H-M   'P 1'
#
loop_
_entity.id
_entity.type
_entity.pdbx_description
1 polymer ?
#
loop_
_entity_poly.entity_id
_entity_poly.type
_entity_poly.pdbx_seq_one_letter_code
_entity_poly.pdbx_strand_id
1 'polypeptide(L)'
;MQWPPKLWPISPIGIVKWFYFYLVPWNLIYIAVSVPVLVYLTPSMETMKTFSWEWIAFIFARNCMLLIVFVSCLHVPLYVKKSQGFDRKYNGRWLARNNPNFLFKNQLMDNLFWTFTSAVPIWTAYEVLTWWMFANGYIPYVSFNKHPVYCLAVLFAIPLFRNVHFYLVHRPIHWPFLYRWVHSVHHANVNVGPWSGLSMHPFEHIVYYSGVLIHWIVPSHPIHAMFHLVHTSLAPSQTHTGFEKFIIKDGIDIRMEDYYHYLHHRYFECNYGGGGILNVDAWFGTFNDGSPAAMEKMNRRVMSRQQKTQSEGQSS
;
A
#
# COMPACT_ATOMS: atom_id res chain seq x y z
N MET A 1 -3.80 -13.33 15.08
CA MET A 1 -3.10 -14.43 14.39
C MET A 1 -1.67 -14.35 14.89
N GLN A 2 -1.20 -15.33 15.68
CA GLN A 2 0.19 -15.31 16.17
C GLN A 2 1.14 -15.48 14.99
N TRP A 3 2.10 -14.56 14.86
CA TRP A 3 3.21 -14.65 13.92
C TRP A 3 4.45 -15.23 14.62
N PRO A 4 5.24 -16.10 13.96
CA PRO A 4 4.99 -16.66 12.65
C PRO A 4 3.80 -17.62 12.66
N PRO A 5 2.97 -17.68 11.58
CA PRO A 5 2.19 -18.89 11.35
C PRO A 5 3.22 -20.00 11.37
N LYS A 6 3.02 -20.99 12.23
CA LYS A 6 3.87 -22.19 12.25
C LYS A 6 3.73 -22.84 10.88
N LEU A 7 4.61 -22.46 9.95
CA LEU A 7 4.80 -23.12 8.66
C LEU A 7 5.37 -24.53 8.86
N TRP A 8 5.72 -24.88 10.10
CA TRP A 8 6.31 -26.15 10.46
C TRP A 8 5.47 -26.90 11.51
N PRO A 9 5.10 -28.17 11.25
CA PRO A 9 5.30 -28.89 9.99
C PRO A 9 4.40 -28.33 8.87
N ILE A 10 4.93 -28.29 7.64
CA ILE A 10 4.18 -27.89 6.44
C ILE A 10 3.07 -28.93 6.23
N SER A 11 1.85 -28.62 6.65
CA SER A 11 0.70 -29.47 6.37
C SER A 11 0.04 -29.04 5.06
N PRO A 12 -0.42 -29.98 4.20
CA PRO A 12 -1.18 -29.64 3.00
C PRO A 12 -2.38 -28.73 3.30
N ILE A 13 -3.07 -28.98 4.41
CA ILE A 13 -4.18 -28.14 4.91
C ILE A 13 -3.68 -26.73 5.27
N GLY A 14 -2.52 -26.61 5.89
CA GLY A 14 -1.89 -25.34 6.22
C GLY A 14 -1.56 -24.52 4.96
N ILE A 15 -1.05 -25.17 3.91
CA ILE A 15 -0.80 -24.52 2.61
C ILE A 15 -2.10 -24.02 1.99
N VAL A 16 -3.14 -24.85 1.96
CA VAL A 16 -4.44 -24.44 1.38
C VAL A 16 -5.04 -23.25 2.14
N LYS A 17 -5.01 -23.29 3.48
CA LYS A 17 -5.46 -22.16 4.31
C LYS A 17 -4.61 -20.91 4.05
N TRP A 18 -3.30 -21.07 3.92
CA TRP A 18 -2.38 -19.98 3.59
C TRP A 18 -2.76 -19.32 2.26
N PHE A 19 -2.97 -20.11 1.20
CA PHE A 19 -3.39 -19.60 -0.11
C PHE A 19 -4.75 -18.91 -0.04
N TYR A 20 -5.70 -19.48 0.70
CA TYR A 20 -7.03 -18.87 0.87
C TYR A 20 -6.94 -17.48 1.49
N PHE A 21 -6.26 -17.33 2.63
CA PHE A 21 -6.10 -16.03 3.30
C PHE A 21 -5.19 -15.08 2.53
N TYR A 22 -4.25 -15.60 1.73
CA TYR A 22 -3.43 -14.78 0.86
C TYR A 22 -4.26 -14.14 -0.26
N LEU A 23 -5.23 -14.87 -0.81
CA LEU A 23 -6.00 -14.39 -1.96
C LEU A 23 -7.25 -13.61 -1.56
N VAL A 24 -7.99 -14.12 -0.57
CA VAL A 24 -9.35 -13.66 -0.29
C VAL A 24 -9.39 -12.76 0.94
N PRO A 25 -10.13 -11.63 0.90
CA PRO A 25 -10.85 -11.10 -0.27
C PRO A 25 -10.01 -10.11 -1.10
N TRP A 26 -9.00 -9.47 -0.50
CA TRP A 26 -8.41 -8.24 -1.04
C TRP A 26 -7.63 -8.44 -2.33
N ASN A 27 -6.71 -9.40 -2.37
CA ASN A 27 -5.94 -9.67 -3.58
C ASN A 27 -6.87 -10.10 -4.74
N LEU A 28 -7.91 -10.86 -4.46
CA LEU A 28 -8.93 -11.21 -5.44
C LEU A 28 -9.70 -9.98 -5.94
N ILE A 29 -10.08 -9.05 -5.06
CA ILE A 29 -10.72 -7.78 -5.44
C ILE A 29 -9.79 -6.97 -6.35
N TYR A 30 -8.52 -6.82 -6.00
CA TYR A 30 -7.56 -6.08 -6.83
C TYR A 30 -7.34 -6.73 -8.20
N ILE A 31 -7.26 -8.06 -8.28
CA ILE A 31 -7.22 -8.79 -9.56
C ILE A 31 -8.51 -8.55 -10.36
N ALA A 32 -9.67 -8.64 -9.70
CA ALA A 32 -10.97 -8.44 -10.33
C ALA A 32 -11.17 -7.00 -10.85
N VAL A 33 -10.51 -6.00 -10.26
CA VAL A 33 -10.45 -4.63 -10.80
C VAL A 33 -9.44 -4.54 -11.95
N SER A 34 -8.30 -5.21 -11.85
CA SER A 34 -7.19 -5.08 -12.83
C SER A 34 -7.55 -5.62 -14.21
N VAL A 35 -8.28 -6.73 -14.27
CA VAL A 35 -8.68 -7.37 -15.54
C VAL A 35 -9.56 -6.44 -16.41
N PRO A 36 -10.70 -5.91 -15.93
CA PRO A 36 -11.52 -5.01 -16.74
C PRO A 36 -10.82 -3.69 -17.04
N VAL A 37 -9.96 -3.20 -16.14
CA VAL A 37 -9.16 -1.99 -16.41
C VAL A 37 -8.18 -2.24 -17.56
N LEU A 38 -7.51 -3.39 -17.60
CA LEU A 38 -6.63 -3.74 -18.70
C LEU A 38 -7.40 -3.93 -20.02
N VAL A 39 -8.52 -4.65 -19.98
CA VAL A 39 -9.23 -5.06 -21.21
C VAL A 39 -10.05 -3.93 -21.81
N TYR A 40 -10.70 -3.11 -21.00
CA TYR A 40 -11.67 -2.11 -21.45
C TYR A 40 -11.22 -0.67 -21.23
N LEU A 41 -10.33 -0.42 -20.26
CA LEU A 41 -9.93 0.93 -19.84
C LEU A 41 -8.42 1.19 -19.99
N THR A 42 -7.79 0.45 -20.92
CA THR A 42 -6.42 0.68 -21.35
C THR A 42 -6.43 0.80 -22.87
N PRO A 43 -5.80 1.85 -23.44
CA PRO A 43 -5.70 2.01 -24.89
C PRO A 43 -5.03 0.81 -25.56
N SER A 44 -5.20 0.68 -26.88
CA SER A 44 -4.55 -0.38 -27.63
C SER A 44 -3.03 -0.23 -27.61
N MET A 45 -2.29 -1.35 -27.72
CA MET A 45 -0.83 -1.30 -27.83
C MET A 45 -0.36 -0.44 -29.00
N GLU A 46 -1.10 -0.40 -30.11
CA GLU A 46 -0.76 0.45 -31.25
C GLU A 46 -0.84 1.94 -30.89
N THR A 47 -1.90 2.35 -30.21
CA THR A 47 -2.08 3.73 -29.73
C THR A 47 -0.97 4.16 -28.77
N MET A 48 -0.49 3.24 -27.93
CA MET A 48 0.50 3.55 -26.89
C MET A 48 1.95 3.53 -27.40
N LYS A 49 2.20 3.24 -28.68
CA LYS A 49 3.56 3.31 -29.27
C LYS A 49 4.11 4.73 -29.29
N THR A 50 3.25 5.72 -29.50
CA THR A 50 3.62 7.14 -29.53
C THR A 50 2.90 7.89 -28.42
N PHE A 51 3.61 8.80 -27.75
CA PHE A 51 2.98 9.64 -26.73
C PHE A 51 1.99 10.59 -27.40
N SER A 52 0.75 10.59 -26.91
CA SER A 52 -0.23 11.60 -27.24
C SER A 52 -0.94 12.06 -25.97
N TRP A 53 -1.33 13.33 -25.94
CA TRP A 53 -2.03 13.89 -24.79
C TRP A 53 -3.35 13.17 -24.51
N GLU A 54 -4.06 12.72 -25.55
CA GLU A 54 -5.38 12.12 -25.46
C GLU A 54 -5.40 10.84 -24.59
N TRP A 55 -4.51 9.89 -24.88
CA TRP A 55 -4.50 8.63 -24.15
C TRP A 55 -3.84 8.75 -22.77
N ILE A 56 -2.89 9.67 -22.61
CA ILE A 56 -2.29 10.00 -21.31
C ILE A 56 -3.35 10.62 -20.40
N ALA A 57 -4.11 11.60 -20.90
CA ALA A 57 -5.21 12.23 -20.17
C ALA A 57 -6.32 11.22 -19.85
N PHE A 58 -6.62 10.29 -20.76
CA PHE A 58 -7.55 9.19 -20.49
C PHE A 58 -7.09 8.30 -19.33
N ILE A 59 -5.82 7.87 -19.30
CA ILE A 59 -5.28 7.07 -18.18
C ILE A 59 -5.32 7.87 -16.88
N PHE A 60 -4.96 9.16 -16.91
CA PHE A 60 -5.05 10.04 -15.74
C PHE A 60 -6.48 10.10 -15.18
N ALA A 61 -7.46 10.43 -16.04
CA ALA A 61 -8.86 10.52 -15.65
C ALA A 61 -9.40 9.18 -15.14
N ARG A 62 -9.00 8.07 -15.77
CA ARG A 62 -9.36 6.72 -15.33
C ARG A 62 -8.77 6.39 -13.96
N ASN A 63 -7.51 6.72 -13.69
CA ASN A 63 -6.87 6.48 -12.40
C ASN A 63 -7.52 7.31 -11.29
N CYS A 64 -7.85 8.58 -11.57
CA CYS A 64 -8.67 9.40 -10.68
C CYS A 64 -10.01 8.72 -10.37
N MET A 65 -10.75 8.28 -11.38
CA MET A 65 -12.07 7.67 -11.21
C MET A 65 -12.01 6.34 -10.43
N LEU A 66 -11.05 5.47 -10.76
CA LEU A 66 -10.85 4.21 -10.05
C LEU A 66 -10.63 4.46 -8.56
N LEU A 67 -9.78 5.42 -8.22
CA LEU A 67 -9.47 5.75 -6.84
C LEU A 67 -10.67 6.40 -6.14
N ILE A 68 -11.37 7.33 -6.79
CA ILE A 68 -12.60 7.95 -6.26
C ILE A 68 -13.63 6.89 -5.91
N VAL A 69 -13.94 5.98 -6.84
CA VAL A 69 -14.95 4.95 -6.62
C VAL A 69 -14.51 4.01 -5.49
N PHE A 70 -13.30 3.44 -5.59
CA PHE A 70 -12.83 2.43 -4.64
C PHE A 70 -12.71 2.99 -3.22
N VAL A 71 -12.03 4.13 -3.06
CA VAL A 71 -11.81 4.71 -1.72
C VAL A 71 -13.12 5.23 -1.13
N SER A 72 -14.05 5.72 -1.95
CA SER A 72 -15.37 6.16 -1.45
C SER A 72 -16.22 5.00 -0.93
N CYS A 73 -16.11 3.79 -1.49
CA CYS A 73 -16.78 2.60 -0.95
C CYS A 73 -16.36 2.30 0.49
N LEU A 74 -15.16 2.70 0.91
CA LEU A 74 -14.69 2.58 2.29
C LEU A 74 -14.97 3.86 3.09
N HIS A 75 -14.63 5.02 2.53
CA HIS A 75 -14.65 6.29 3.23
C HIS A 75 -16.07 6.77 3.56
N VAL A 76 -17.02 6.65 2.62
CA VAL A 76 -18.37 7.17 2.83
C VAL A 76 -19.08 6.42 3.95
N PRO A 77 -19.13 5.08 3.99
CA PRO A 77 -19.75 4.37 5.11
C PRO A 77 -19.05 4.63 6.45
N LEU A 78 -17.72 4.56 6.49
CA LEU A 78 -16.95 4.61 7.73
C LEU A 78 -16.80 6.01 8.34
N TYR A 79 -16.62 7.05 7.50
CA TYR A 79 -16.24 8.39 7.95
C TYR A 79 -17.29 9.47 7.70
N VAL A 80 -18.13 9.31 6.67
CA VAL A 80 -19.21 10.26 6.36
C VAL A 80 -20.50 9.84 7.07
N LYS A 81 -21.01 8.64 6.75
CA LYS A 81 -22.22 8.08 7.36
C LYS A 81 -21.98 7.54 8.76
N LYS A 82 -20.74 7.13 9.07
CA LYS A 82 -20.33 6.51 10.33
C LYS A 82 -21.22 5.33 10.72
N SER A 83 -21.52 4.47 9.76
CA SER A 83 -22.53 3.40 9.89
C SER A 83 -22.25 2.42 11.04
N GLN A 84 -20.98 2.18 11.38
CA GLN A 84 -20.57 1.34 12.51
C GLN A 84 -20.04 2.15 13.71
N GLY A 85 -20.16 3.48 13.70
CA GLY A 85 -19.66 4.35 14.77
C GLY A 85 -18.19 4.06 15.12
N PHE A 86 -17.93 3.79 16.40
CA PHE A 86 -16.61 3.39 16.88
C PHE A 86 -16.40 1.88 16.97
N ASP A 87 -17.39 1.07 16.56
CA ASP A 87 -17.23 -0.39 16.58
C ASP A 87 -16.08 -0.78 15.66
N ARG A 88 -15.15 -1.56 16.21
CA ARG A 88 -13.89 -2.00 15.58
C ARG A 88 -12.92 -0.88 15.18
N LYS A 89 -13.17 0.37 15.55
CA LYS A 89 -12.22 1.47 15.29
C LYS A 89 -11.04 1.41 16.27
N TYR A 90 -9.81 1.50 15.78
CA TYR A 90 -8.63 1.43 16.65
C TYR A 90 -8.37 2.69 17.47
N ASN A 91 -8.79 3.84 16.95
CA ASN A 91 -8.60 5.15 17.58
C ASN A 91 -9.96 5.76 17.91
N GLY A 92 -10.19 6.13 19.16
CA GLY A 92 -11.43 6.73 19.66
C GLY A 92 -11.72 8.17 19.17
N ARG A 93 -10.99 8.66 18.16
CA ARG A 93 -11.20 9.98 17.54
C ARG A 93 -11.52 9.84 16.06
N TRP A 94 -12.25 10.82 15.53
CA TRP A 94 -12.46 11.00 14.08
C TRP A 94 -11.30 11.78 13.46
N LEU A 95 -11.30 11.92 12.12
CA LEU A 95 -10.26 12.66 11.39
C LEU A 95 -10.14 14.10 11.90
N ALA A 96 -8.90 14.58 11.99
CA ALA A 96 -8.59 15.86 12.58
C ALA A 96 -9.13 17.04 11.76
N ARG A 97 -9.69 18.02 12.47
CA ARG A 97 -10.07 19.34 11.96
C ARG A 97 -9.43 20.41 12.85
N ASN A 98 -9.14 21.57 12.28
CA ASN A 98 -8.44 22.68 12.93
C ASN A 98 -7.08 22.28 13.52
N ASN A 99 -6.34 21.40 12.83
CA ASN A 99 -5.03 20.93 13.28
C ASN A 99 -3.91 21.52 12.40
N PRO A 100 -2.97 22.33 12.96
CA PRO A 100 -1.93 23.01 12.19
C PRO A 100 -0.90 22.07 11.54
N ASN A 101 -0.90 20.78 11.87
CA ASN A 101 -0.02 19.80 11.21
C ASN A 101 -0.44 19.52 9.76
N PHE A 102 -1.64 19.94 9.35
CA PHE A 102 -2.17 19.79 7.99
C PHE A 102 -2.19 21.16 7.28
N LEU A 103 -1.82 21.19 6.00
CA LEU A 103 -1.79 22.36 5.11
C LEU A 103 -3.09 23.17 5.16
N PHE A 104 -4.24 22.50 5.09
CA PHE A 104 -5.57 23.13 5.11
C PHE A 104 -6.19 23.13 6.50
N LYS A 105 -5.41 22.81 7.54
CA LYS A 105 -5.87 22.52 8.90
C LYS A 105 -6.96 21.44 8.97
N ASN A 106 -7.11 20.63 7.92
CA ASN A 106 -8.14 19.62 7.76
C ASN A 106 -7.53 18.38 7.11
N GLN A 107 -7.48 17.29 7.89
CA GLN A 107 -6.84 16.06 7.49
C GLN A 107 -7.39 15.50 6.17
N LEU A 108 -8.71 15.54 5.96
CA LEU A 108 -9.31 15.01 4.73
C LEU A 108 -8.91 15.84 3.51
N MET A 109 -8.88 17.16 3.63
CA MET A 109 -8.51 18.04 2.51
C MET A 109 -7.05 17.86 2.12
N ASP A 110 -6.14 17.76 3.10
CA ASP A 110 -4.73 17.44 2.87
C ASP A 110 -4.57 16.10 2.16
N ASN A 111 -5.30 15.08 2.63
CA ASN A 111 -5.22 13.74 2.06
C ASN A 111 -5.68 13.70 0.61
N LEU A 112 -6.78 14.39 0.29
CA LEU A 112 -7.24 14.53 -1.09
C LEU A 112 -6.23 15.32 -1.94
N PHE A 113 -5.67 16.40 -1.40
CA PHE A 113 -4.66 17.20 -2.09
C PHE A 113 -3.47 16.36 -2.50
N TRP A 114 -2.76 15.73 -1.56
CA TRP A 114 -1.57 14.93 -1.87
C TRP A 114 -1.88 13.74 -2.77
N THR A 115 -3.06 13.14 -2.63
CA THR A 115 -3.51 12.05 -3.49
C THR A 115 -3.66 12.51 -4.94
N PHE A 116 -4.42 13.58 -5.20
CA PHE A 116 -4.76 13.98 -6.58
C PHE A 116 -3.72 14.88 -7.23
N THR A 117 -2.94 15.65 -6.47
CA THR A 117 -1.89 16.52 -7.03
C THR A 117 -0.53 15.83 -7.12
N SER A 118 -0.33 14.70 -6.42
CA SER A 118 0.93 13.97 -6.45
C SER A 118 0.78 12.49 -6.74
N ALA A 119 0.03 11.73 -5.94
CA ALA A 119 -0.03 10.27 -6.07
C ALA A 119 -0.55 9.82 -7.43
N VAL A 120 -1.69 10.36 -7.88
CA VAL A 120 -2.31 9.98 -9.15
C VAL A 120 -1.47 10.42 -10.36
N PRO A 121 -0.94 11.66 -10.45
CA PRO A 121 -0.02 12.02 -11.52
C PRO A 121 1.20 11.10 -11.62
N ILE A 122 1.83 10.74 -10.50
CA ILE A 122 3.02 9.88 -10.49
C ILE A 122 2.65 8.44 -10.85
N TRP A 123 1.54 7.90 -10.33
CA TRP A 123 0.99 6.62 -10.75
C TRP A 123 0.78 6.59 -12.28
N THR A 124 0.08 7.60 -12.82
CA THR A 124 -0.15 7.72 -14.26
C THR A 124 1.15 7.79 -15.04
N ALA A 125 2.18 8.50 -14.57
CA ALA A 125 3.47 8.55 -15.25
C ALA A 125 4.14 7.17 -15.33
N TYR A 126 4.19 6.42 -14.22
CA TYR A 126 4.71 5.04 -14.22
C TYR A 126 3.92 4.12 -15.15
N GLU A 127 2.60 4.26 -15.16
CA GLU A 127 1.71 3.48 -16.00
C GLU A 127 1.91 3.77 -17.49
N VAL A 128 1.90 5.06 -17.87
CA VAL A 128 2.11 5.56 -19.22
C VAL A 128 3.47 5.11 -19.77
N LEU A 129 4.53 5.26 -18.98
CA LEU A 129 5.87 4.81 -19.38
C LEU A 129 5.93 3.29 -19.54
N THR A 130 5.33 2.54 -18.63
CA THR A 130 5.31 1.07 -18.72
C THR A 130 4.55 0.60 -19.96
N TRP A 131 3.40 1.20 -20.28
CA TRP A 131 2.66 0.86 -21.49
C TRP A 131 3.39 1.22 -22.77
N TRP A 132 4.01 2.40 -22.81
CA TRP A 132 4.83 2.80 -23.94
C TRP A 132 6.01 1.83 -24.17
N MET A 133 6.68 1.40 -23.10
CA MET A 133 7.75 0.41 -23.17
C MET A 133 7.26 -0.96 -23.68
N PHE A 134 6.10 -1.43 -23.21
CA PHE A 134 5.48 -2.67 -23.73
C PHE A 134 5.08 -2.55 -25.19
N ALA A 135 4.43 -1.44 -25.58
CA ALA A 135 3.94 -1.20 -26.93
C ALA A 135 5.05 -1.14 -27.98
N ASN A 136 6.22 -0.63 -27.60
CA ASN A 136 7.41 -0.57 -28.45
C ASN A 136 8.33 -1.80 -28.33
N GLY A 137 8.02 -2.75 -27.44
CA GLY A 137 8.86 -3.94 -27.23
C GLY A 137 10.21 -3.65 -26.56
N TYR A 138 10.33 -2.53 -25.82
CA TYR A 138 11.55 -2.18 -25.10
C TYR A 138 11.73 -2.95 -23.80
N ILE A 139 10.66 -3.54 -23.25
CA ILE A 139 10.71 -4.41 -22.09
C ILE A 139 10.20 -5.82 -22.42
N PRO A 140 10.64 -6.86 -21.67
CA PRO A 140 10.27 -8.24 -21.92
C PRO A 140 8.76 -8.48 -21.84
N TYR A 141 8.19 -9.08 -22.88
CA TYR A 141 6.78 -9.48 -22.94
C TYR A 141 6.66 -11.01 -22.93
N VAL A 142 5.81 -11.55 -22.05
CA VAL A 142 5.44 -12.97 -22.06
C VAL A 142 3.95 -13.15 -22.34
N SER A 143 3.61 -14.09 -23.22
CA SER A 143 2.21 -14.43 -23.52
C SER A 143 1.65 -15.39 -22.47
N PHE A 144 0.49 -15.05 -21.91
CA PHE A 144 -0.23 -15.91 -20.97
C PHE A 144 -0.61 -17.26 -21.60
N ASN A 145 -0.97 -17.28 -22.89
CA ASN A 145 -1.36 -18.50 -23.60
C ASN A 145 -0.19 -19.48 -23.77
N LYS A 146 1.04 -18.97 -23.92
CA LYS A 146 2.24 -19.80 -24.11
C LYS A 146 2.84 -20.25 -22.78
N HIS A 147 2.74 -19.42 -21.74
CA HIS A 147 3.37 -19.67 -20.44
C HIS A 147 2.39 -19.48 -19.26
N PRO A 148 1.25 -20.19 -19.22
CA PRO A 148 0.19 -19.93 -18.25
C PRO A 148 0.65 -20.15 -16.81
N VAL A 149 1.44 -21.20 -16.54
CA VAL A 149 1.95 -21.50 -15.19
C VAL A 149 2.88 -20.40 -14.69
N TYR A 150 3.80 -19.94 -15.55
CA TYR A 150 4.71 -18.85 -15.21
C TYR A 150 3.94 -17.55 -14.97
N CYS A 151 3.01 -17.19 -15.84
CA CYS A 151 2.23 -15.98 -15.68
C CYS A 151 1.36 -16.02 -14.41
N LEU A 152 0.79 -17.17 -14.06
CA LEU A 152 0.11 -17.34 -12.78
C LEU A 152 1.09 -17.16 -11.61
N ALA A 153 2.27 -17.79 -11.65
CA ALA A 153 3.27 -17.65 -10.60
C ALA A 153 3.72 -16.19 -10.40
N VAL A 154 3.96 -15.44 -11.47
CA VAL A 154 4.28 -14.01 -11.40
C VAL A 154 3.11 -13.21 -10.81
N LEU A 155 1.87 -13.49 -11.22
CA LEU A 155 0.68 -12.83 -10.68
C LEU A 155 0.57 -13.04 -9.16
N PHE A 156 0.79 -14.28 -8.69
CA PHE A 156 0.81 -14.60 -7.27
C PHE A 156 1.99 -13.97 -6.53
N ALA A 157 3.14 -13.78 -7.17
CA ALA A 157 4.33 -13.22 -6.55
C ALA A 157 4.25 -11.70 -6.32
N ILE A 158 3.41 -10.98 -7.07
CA ILE A 158 3.35 -9.50 -7.03
C ILE A 158 3.09 -8.95 -5.62
N PRO A 159 2.06 -9.38 -4.85
CA PRO A 159 1.84 -8.85 -3.50
C PRO A 159 2.98 -9.17 -2.53
N LEU A 160 3.64 -10.33 -2.69
CA LEU A 160 4.84 -10.69 -1.90
C LEU A 160 6.01 -9.75 -2.22
N PHE A 161 6.29 -9.55 -3.52
CA PHE A 161 7.33 -8.66 -3.98
C PHE A 161 7.07 -7.23 -3.52
N ARG A 162 5.84 -6.73 -3.69
CA ARG A 162 5.43 -5.40 -3.24
C ARG A 162 5.68 -5.19 -1.75
N ASN A 163 5.41 -6.20 -0.92
CA ASN A 163 5.65 -6.07 0.51
C ASN A 163 7.15 -5.94 0.85
N VAL A 164 8.00 -6.74 0.17
CA VAL A 164 9.46 -6.62 0.31
C VAL A 164 9.95 -5.26 -0.19
N HIS A 165 9.53 -4.87 -1.40
CA HIS A 165 9.87 -3.56 -1.98
C HIS A 165 9.44 -2.41 -1.07
N PHE A 166 8.19 -2.43 -0.58
CA PHE A 166 7.67 -1.43 0.33
C PHE A 166 8.50 -1.35 1.60
N TYR A 167 8.83 -2.47 2.24
CA TYR A 167 9.72 -2.48 3.41
C TYR A 167 11.07 -1.80 3.13
N LEU A 168 11.68 -2.10 1.98
CA LEU A 168 12.98 -1.58 1.59
C LEU A 168 12.96 -0.08 1.28
N VAL A 169 11.87 0.48 0.78
CA VAL A 169 11.75 1.93 0.53
C VAL A 169 11.20 2.68 1.74
N HIS A 170 10.35 2.05 2.54
CA HIS A 170 9.66 2.68 3.67
C HIS A 170 10.54 2.78 4.91
N ARG A 171 11.29 1.74 5.26
CA ARG A 171 12.17 1.80 6.44
C ARG A 171 13.23 2.91 6.34
N PRO A 172 13.91 3.16 5.20
CA PRO A 172 14.86 4.25 5.09
C PRO A 172 14.26 5.64 5.26
N ILE A 173 13.02 5.88 4.81
CA ILE A 173 12.38 7.20 4.95
C ILE A 173 11.97 7.53 6.39
N HIS A 174 12.11 6.59 7.34
CA HIS A 174 12.04 6.84 8.78
C HIS A 174 13.35 7.32 9.41
N TRP A 175 14.45 7.37 8.64
CA TRP A 175 15.66 8.02 9.12
C TRP A 175 15.39 9.51 9.37
N PRO A 176 15.79 10.12 10.51
CA PRO A 176 15.28 11.44 10.94
C PRO A 176 15.38 12.55 9.90
N PHE A 177 16.45 12.55 9.08
CA PHE A 177 16.58 13.49 7.97
C PHE A 177 15.46 13.30 6.93
N LEU A 178 15.34 12.10 6.36
CA LEU A 178 14.31 11.80 5.36
C LEU A 178 12.91 11.93 5.96
N TYR A 179 12.71 11.46 7.19
CA TYR A 179 11.42 11.54 7.87
C TYR A 179 10.91 12.98 7.90
N ARG A 180 11.75 13.93 8.34
CA ARG A 180 11.36 15.34 8.45
C ARG A 180 10.91 15.91 7.10
N TRP A 181 11.60 15.57 6.02
CA TRP A 181 11.41 16.18 4.71
C TRP A 181 10.36 15.50 3.84
N VAL A 182 10.27 14.16 3.88
CA VAL A 182 9.45 13.41 2.94
C VAL A 182 8.36 12.57 3.61
N HIS A 183 8.59 12.04 4.81
CA HIS A 183 7.64 11.08 5.40
C HIS A 183 6.72 11.69 6.47
N SER A 184 7.07 12.86 6.99
CA SER A 184 6.28 13.63 7.98
C SER A 184 4.89 13.98 7.46
N VAL A 185 4.74 14.20 6.15
CA VAL A 185 3.46 14.44 5.47
C VAL A 185 2.52 13.25 5.66
N HIS A 186 3.00 12.04 5.38
CA HIS A 186 2.21 10.82 5.55
C HIS A 186 1.84 10.60 7.02
N HIS A 187 2.83 10.71 7.90
CA HIS A 187 2.70 10.48 9.33
C HIS A 187 1.97 11.56 10.12
N ALA A 188 1.67 12.71 9.50
CA ALA A 188 0.69 13.64 10.07
C ALA A 188 -0.67 12.95 10.31
N ASN A 189 -0.96 11.86 9.57
CA ASN A 189 -2.13 11.01 9.70
C ASN A 189 -2.04 9.95 10.82
N VAL A 190 -1.61 10.31 12.03
CA VAL A 190 -1.57 9.39 13.20
C VAL A 190 -2.90 8.66 13.44
N ASN A 191 -4.04 9.33 13.16
CA ASN A 191 -5.35 8.70 13.06
C ASN A 191 -5.69 8.50 11.58
N VAL A 192 -5.28 7.37 11.01
CA VAL A 192 -5.46 7.06 9.58
C VAL A 192 -6.94 7.04 9.16
N GLY A 193 -7.17 7.28 7.87
CA GLY A 193 -8.45 7.05 7.19
C GLY A 193 -8.22 6.62 5.74
N PRO A 194 -9.23 6.13 5.00
CA PRO A 194 -9.02 5.54 3.67
C PRO A 194 -8.26 6.45 2.69
N TRP A 195 -8.50 7.76 2.73
CA TRP A 195 -7.80 8.74 1.90
C TRP A 195 -6.37 9.05 2.36
N SER A 196 -5.97 8.73 3.60
CA SER A 196 -4.60 8.96 4.07
C SER A 196 -3.59 7.98 3.48
N GLY A 197 -4.05 6.87 2.88
CA GLY A 197 -3.18 5.82 2.36
C GLY A 197 -2.24 6.30 1.25
N LEU A 198 -2.67 7.22 0.39
CA LEU A 198 -1.85 7.85 -0.65
C LEU A 198 -1.56 9.33 -0.35
N SER A 199 -1.76 9.75 0.90
CA SER A 199 -1.37 11.10 1.32
C SER A 199 0.09 11.05 1.73
N MET A 200 0.99 11.28 0.77
CA MET A 200 2.43 11.23 0.96
C MET A 200 3.11 12.37 0.21
N HIS A 201 4.38 12.64 0.53
CA HIS A 201 5.19 13.57 -0.24
C HIS A 201 5.49 13.03 -1.66
N PRO A 202 5.65 13.87 -2.69
CA PRO A 202 5.92 13.41 -4.06
C PRO A 202 7.13 12.49 -4.20
N PHE A 203 8.21 12.77 -3.47
CA PHE A 203 9.38 11.88 -3.45
C PHE A 203 9.03 10.46 -2.97
N GLU A 204 8.18 10.36 -1.94
CA GLU A 204 7.71 9.07 -1.43
C GLU A 204 6.88 8.34 -2.49
N HIS A 205 5.99 9.03 -3.20
CA HIS A 205 5.24 8.44 -4.32
C HIS A 205 6.14 7.90 -5.43
N ILE A 206 7.21 8.62 -5.79
CA ILE A 206 8.17 8.16 -6.82
C ILE A 206 8.77 6.81 -6.41
N VAL A 207 9.33 6.73 -5.21
CA VAL A 207 9.95 5.47 -4.74
C VAL A 207 8.90 4.38 -4.48
N TYR A 208 7.70 4.75 -4.03
CA TYR A 208 6.59 3.82 -3.77
C TYR A 208 6.10 3.14 -5.05
N TYR A 209 5.85 3.90 -6.13
CA TYR A 209 5.41 3.34 -7.41
C TYR A 209 6.53 2.67 -8.22
N SER A 210 7.80 2.89 -7.87
CA SER A 210 8.95 2.25 -8.53
C SER A 210 8.93 0.72 -8.48
N GLY A 211 8.12 0.10 -7.61
CA GLY A 211 7.95 -1.34 -7.55
C GLY A 211 7.57 -1.97 -8.90
N VAL A 212 6.80 -1.26 -9.74
CA VAL A 212 6.39 -1.75 -11.07
C VAL A 212 7.56 -2.02 -12.01
N LEU A 213 8.71 -1.38 -11.79
CA LEU A 213 9.91 -1.52 -12.63
C LEU A 213 10.46 -2.96 -12.65
N ILE A 214 10.06 -3.82 -11.70
CA ILE A 214 10.40 -5.25 -11.76
C ILE A 214 9.92 -5.90 -13.07
N HIS A 215 8.80 -5.43 -13.62
CA HIS A 215 8.23 -5.93 -14.88
C HIS A 215 8.99 -5.45 -16.13
N TRP A 216 9.96 -4.55 -15.96
CA TRP A 216 10.83 -4.10 -17.04
C TRP A 216 12.05 -5.01 -17.21
N ILE A 217 12.31 -5.86 -16.21
CA ILE A 217 13.46 -6.77 -16.16
C ILE A 217 12.96 -8.23 -16.19
N VAL A 218 11.94 -8.55 -15.40
CA VAL A 218 11.33 -9.88 -15.34
C VAL A 218 10.28 -10.00 -16.46
N PRO A 219 10.37 -11.00 -17.35
CA PRO A 219 9.34 -11.27 -18.36
C PRO A 219 7.94 -11.23 -17.78
N SER A 220 7.14 -10.28 -18.26
CA SER A 220 5.82 -10.02 -17.68
C SER A 220 4.77 -9.89 -18.78
N HIS A 221 3.56 -10.35 -18.49
CA HIS A 221 2.38 -10.04 -19.27
C HIS A 221 1.85 -8.67 -18.80
N PRO A 222 1.24 -7.84 -19.66
CA PRO A 222 0.70 -6.53 -19.27
C PRO A 222 -0.21 -6.54 -18.04
N ILE A 223 -0.95 -7.64 -17.82
CA ILE A 223 -1.78 -7.83 -16.62
C ILE A 223 -0.98 -7.79 -15.32
N HIS A 224 0.29 -8.21 -15.33
CA HIS A 224 1.16 -8.16 -14.15
C HIS A 224 1.44 -6.71 -13.75
N ALA A 225 1.85 -5.86 -14.70
CA ALA A 225 2.08 -4.45 -14.44
C ALA A 225 0.78 -3.72 -14.04
N MET A 226 -0.33 -4.03 -14.70
CA MET A 226 -1.64 -3.46 -14.35
C MET A 226 -2.03 -3.83 -12.92
N PHE A 227 -1.96 -5.12 -12.58
CA PHE A 227 -2.28 -5.60 -11.24
C PHE A 227 -1.35 -5.00 -10.18
N HIS A 228 -0.06 -4.92 -10.47
CA HIS A 228 0.91 -4.28 -9.57
C HIS A 228 0.51 -2.84 -9.27
N LEU A 229 0.22 -2.04 -10.29
CA LEU A 229 -0.14 -0.64 -10.15
C LEU A 229 -1.50 -0.46 -9.45
N VAL A 230 -2.53 -1.19 -9.86
CA VAL A 230 -3.85 -1.17 -9.20
C VAL A 230 -3.73 -1.56 -7.72
N HIS A 231 -2.99 -2.62 -7.41
CA HIS A 231 -2.74 -3.04 -6.04
C HIS A 231 -2.01 -1.95 -5.25
N THR A 232 -0.97 -1.35 -5.84
CA THR A 232 -0.19 -0.24 -5.24
C THR A 232 -1.05 0.98 -4.94
N SER A 233 -2.00 1.31 -5.80
CA SER A 233 -2.84 2.49 -5.65
C SER A 233 -4.05 2.28 -4.73
N LEU A 234 -4.64 1.08 -4.73
CA LEU A 234 -5.89 0.83 -4.02
C LEU A 234 -5.69 0.21 -2.62
N ALA A 235 -4.69 -0.66 -2.44
CA ALA A 235 -4.43 -1.33 -1.17
C ALA A 235 -4.14 -0.40 0.02
N PRO A 236 -3.49 0.76 -0.16
CA PRO A 236 -3.31 1.71 0.94
C PRO A 236 -4.64 2.16 1.55
N SER A 237 -5.69 2.33 0.76
CA SER A 237 -6.98 2.78 1.31
C SER A 237 -7.65 1.77 2.22
N GLN A 238 -7.43 0.48 1.96
CA GLN A 238 -7.88 -0.63 2.80
C GLN A 238 -7.06 -0.72 4.09
N THR A 239 -5.74 -0.69 3.98
CA THR A 239 -4.81 -0.77 5.14
C THR A 239 -4.79 0.48 6.02
N HIS A 240 -5.48 1.55 5.61
CA HIS A 240 -5.61 2.81 6.34
C HIS A 240 -7.04 3.11 6.77
N THR A 241 -7.97 2.15 6.71
CA THR A 241 -9.34 2.42 7.17
C THR A 241 -9.38 2.85 8.64
N GLY A 242 -8.50 2.33 9.49
CA GLY A 242 -8.48 2.60 10.93
C GLY A 242 -9.50 1.78 11.70
N PHE A 243 -9.99 0.70 11.09
CA PHE A 243 -11.00 -0.21 11.59
C PHE A 243 -10.58 -1.65 11.34
N GLU A 244 -10.60 -2.49 12.38
CA GLU A 244 -10.26 -3.91 12.26
C GLU A 244 -11.07 -4.65 11.18
N LYS A 245 -12.34 -4.26 11.07
CA LYS A 245 -13.34 -4.86 10.20
C LYS A 245 -14.28 -3.80 9.68
N PHE A 246 -14.71 -3.98 8.43
CA PHE A 246 -15.83 -3.26 7.85
C PHE A 246 -17.08 -4.12 7.88
N ILE A 247 -18.08 -3.64 8.59
CA ILE A 247 -19.34 -4.34 8.79
C ILE A 247 -20.29 -3.96 7.65
N ILE A 248 -20.59 -4.92 6.79
CA ILE A 248 -21.53 -4.72 5.67
C ILE A 248 -22.97 -4.83 6.18
N LYS A 249 -23.22 -5.87 6.98
CA LYS A 249 -24.47 -6.12 7.70
C LYS A 249 -24.22 -7.12 8.83
N ASP A 250 -25.23 -7.37 9.65
CA ASP A 250 -25.15 -8.33 10.74
C ASP A 250 -24.64 -9.70 10.25
N GLY A 251 -23.57 -10.18 10.89
CA GLY A 251 -22.91 -11.45 10.56
C GLY A 251 -22.04 -11.44 9.30
N ILE A 252 -21.95 -10.33 8.56
CA ILE A 252 -21.09 -10.20 7.36
C ILE A 252 -20.13 -9.02 7.52
N ASP A 253 -18.86 -9.36 7.73
CA ASP A 253 -17.77 -8.40 7.84
C ASP A 253 -16.58 -8.77 6.94
N ILE A 254 -15.81 -7.74 6.57
CA ILE A 254 -14.54 -7.89 5.86
C ILE A 254 -13.43 -7.34 6.76
N ARG A 255 -12.41 -8.15 7.04
CA ARG A 255 -11.22 -7.71 7.78
C ARG A 255 -10.37 -6.78 6.94
N MET A 256 -9.91 -5.67 7.51
CA MET A 256 -9.18 -4.62 6.78
C MET A 256 -7.66 -4.75 6.82
N GLU A 257 -7.10 -5.79 7.46
CA GLU A 257 -5.65 -6.04 7.57
C GLU A 257 -4.79 -4.83 7.97
N ASP A 258 -5.37 -3.90 8.74
CA ASP A 258 -4.84 -2.56 8.99
C ASP A 258 -4.20 -2.41 10.37
N TYR A 259 -4.34 -3.39 11.28
CA TYR A 259 -3.85 -3.28 12.66
C TYR A 259 -2.36 -2.95 12.78
N TYR A 260 -1.49 -3.72 12.12
CA TYR A 260 -0.05 -3.52 12.24
C TYR A 260 0.40 -2.20 11.65
N HIS A 261 -0.26 -1.77 10.58
CA HIS A 261 -0.02 -0.47 9.96
C HIS A 261 -0.58 0.69 10.80
N TYR A 262 -1.70 0.48 11.50
CA TYR A 262 -2.17 1.41 12.51
C TYR A 262 -1.16 1.56 13.66
N LEU A 263 -0.57 0.46 14.15
CA LEU A 263 0.50 0.53 15.16
C LEU A 263 1.73 1.27 14.61
N HIS A 264 2.06 1.09 13.33
CA HIS A 264 3.10 1.85 12.65
C HIS A 264 2.85 3.36 12.71
N HIS A 265 1.66 3.83 12.30
CA HIS A 265 1.28 5.24 12.39
C HIS A 265 1.21 5.78 13.83
N ARG A 266 0.98 4.90 14.81
CA ARG A 266 0.92 5.28 16.22
C ARG A 266 2.30 5.39 16.88
N TYR A 267 3.23 4.50 16.53
CA TYR A 267 4.51 4.34 17.23
C TYR A 267 5.75 4.62 16.39
N PHE A 268 5.62 4.73 15.07
CA PHE A 268 6.62 5.16 14.06
C PHE A 268 7.85 4.23 13.93
N GLU A 269 8.21 3.50 14.99
CA GLU A 269 9.40 2.67 15.10
C GLU A 269 9.10 1.17 14.89
N CYS A 270 7.96 0.78 14.32
CA CYS A 270 7.64 -0.64 14.11
C CYS A 270 6.86 -0.86 12.83
N ASN A 271 6.82 -2.11 12.35
CA ASN A 271 5.95 -2.52 11.23
C ASN A 271 6.12 -1.66 9.96
N TYR A 272 7.34 -1.61 9.42
CA TYR A 272 7.65 -0.87 8.18
C TYR A 272 7.14 -1.58 6.91
N GLY A 273 6.77 -2.86 6.98
CA GLY A 273 6.18 -3.60 5.86
C GLY A 273 4.69 -3.32 5.70
N GLY A 274 4.12 -3.70 4.56
CA GLY A 274 2.73 -3.42 4.19
C GLY A 274 1.70 -4.35 4.83
N GLY A 275 2.10 -5.09 5.87
CA GLY A 275 1.29 -6.18 6.44
C GLY A 275 1.25 -7.42 5.54
N GLY A 276 0.25 -8.29 5.75
CA GLY A 276 0.10 -9.54 5.00
C GLY A 276 0.90 -10.72 5.55
N ILE A 277 0.89 -11.83 4.81
CA ILE A 277 1.42 -13.11 5.29
C ILE A 277 2.95 -13.20 5.20
N LEU A 278 3.64 -12.32 4.45
CA LEU A 278 5.10 -12.24 4.50
C LEU A 278 5.52 -11.16 5.50
N ASN A 279 5.86 -11.53 6.74
CA ASN A 279 6.23 -10.54 7.74
C ASN A 279 7.72 -10.18 7.69
N VAL A 280 8.06 -9.26 6.77
CA VAL A 280 9.44 -8.77 6.60
C VAL A 280 9.96 -8.12 7.89
N ASP A 281 9.10 -7.44 8.64
CA ASP A 281 9.44 -6.85 9.93
C ASP A 281 9.91 -7.88 10.97
N ALA A 282 9.36 -9.10 10.95
CA ALA A 282 9.79 -10.13 11.88
C ALA A 282 11.23 -10.58 11.58
N TRP A 283 11.60 -10.69 10.30
CA TRP A 283 12.95 -11.06 9.88
C TRP A 283 14.00 -10.04 10.31
N PHE A 284 13.64 -8.75 10.28
CA PHE A 284 14.54 -7.66 10.66
C PHE A 284 14.33 -7.13 12.09
N GLY A 285 13.51 -7.80 12.89
CA GLY A 285 13.31 -7.47 14.30
C GLY A 285 12.56 -6.15 14.56
N THR A 286 11.75 -5.70 13.62
CA THR A 286 10.92 -4.48 13.69
C THR A 286 9.43 -4.76 13.88
N PHE A 287 9.03 -6.03 13.97
CA PHE A 287 7.64 -6.42 14.16
C PHE A 287 7.11 -6.09 15.55
N ASN A 288 5.90 -5.56 15.60
CA ASN A 288 5.17 -5.27 16.82
C ASN A 288 3.67 -5.58 16.65
N ASP A 289 3.16 -6.50 17.46
CA ASP A 289 1.75 -6.93 17.46
C ASP A 289 0.90 -6.26 18.54
N GLY A 290 1.43 -5.22 19.20
CA GLY A 290 0.76 -4.51 20.28
C GLY A 290 0.83 -5.22 21.63
N SER A 291 1.42 -6.41 21.72
CA SER A 291 1.62 -7.09 23.00
C SER A 291 2.60 -6.33 23.91
N PRO A 292 2.49 -6.44 25.25
CA PRO A 292 3.42 -5.81 26.18
C PRO A 292 4.89 -6.15 25.89
N ALA A 293 5.16 -7.42 25.54
CA ALA A 293 6.51 -7.88 25.19
C ALA A 293 7.05 -7.22 23.91
N ALA A 294 6.22 -7.08 22.87
CA ALA A 294 6.61 -6.41 21.63
C ALA A 294 6.85 -4.90 21.85
N MET A 295 6.00 -4.26 22.64
CA MET A 295 6.14 -2.86 23.04
C MET A 295 7.42 -2.62 23.83
N GLU A 296 7.73 -3.48 24.80
CA GLU A 296 8.96 -3.40 25.58
C GLU A 296 10.20 -3.54 24.70
N LYS A 297 10.21 -4.54 23.79
CA LYS A 297 11.31 -4.75 22.84
C LYS A 297 11.55 -3.51 21.96
N MET A 298 10.49 -2.90 21.45
CA MET A 298 10.58 -1.66 20.67
C MET A 298 11.15 -0.52 21.51
N ASN A 299 10.63 -0.29 22.72
CA ASN A 299 11.06 0.79 23.61
C ASN A 299 12.54 0.67 23.98
N ARG A 300 13.01 -0.55 24.32
CA ARG A 300 14.44 -0.79 24.59
C ARG A 300 15.32 -0.41 23.40
N ARG A 301 14.91 -0.75 22.17
CA ARG A 301 15.66 -0.39 20.95
C ARG A 301 15.71 1.13 20.77
N VAL A 302 14.59 1.82 20.93
CA VAL A 302 14.52 3.29 20.80
C VAL A 302 15.41 3.98 21.83
N MET A 303 15.31 3.58 23.10
CA MET A 303 16.15 4.12 24.19
C MET A 303 17.64 3.89 23.92
N SER A 304 18.03 2.69 23.46
CA SER A 304 19.43 2.39 23.16
C SER A 304 20.01 3.26 22.02
N ARG A 305 19.19 3.61 21.02
CA ARG A 305 19.60 4.51 19.93
C ARG A 305 19.78 5.94 20.44
N GLN A 306 18.84 6.43 21.25
CA GLN A 306 18.93 7.77 21.83
C GLN A 306 20.17 7.93 22.70
N GLN A 307 20.50 6.93 23.52
CA GLN A 307 21.72 6.93 24.34
C GLN A 307 22.99 6.99 23.49
N LYS A 308 23.07 6.21 22.40
CA LYS A 308 24.22 6.26 21.48
C LYS A 308 24.41 7.63 20.85
N THR A 309 23.34 8.22 20.32
CA THR A 309 23.40 9.56 19.71
C THR A 309 23.80 10.63 20.72
N GLN A 310 23.34 10.53 21.98
CA GLN A 310 23.77 11.43 23.05
C GLN A 310 25.25 11.26 23.39
N SER A 311 25.76 10.03 23.48
CA SER A 311 27.19 9.79 23.75
C SER A 311 28.09 10.27 22.61
N GLU A 312 27.69 10.06 21.35
CA GLU A 312 28.46 10.49 20.18
C GLU A 312 28.49 12.03 20.09
N GLY A 313 27.37 12.70 20.33
CA GLY A 313 27.29 14.17 20.35
C GLY A 313 27.96 14.85 21.54
N GLN A 314 28.27 14.12 22.62
CA GLN A 314 29.08 14.62 23.75
C GLN A 314 30.59 14.42 23.52
N SER A 315 30.97 13.53 22.59
CA SER A 315 32.37 13.21 22.26
C SER A 315 32.93 13.99 21.06
N SER A 316 32.10 14.80 20.41
CA SER A 316 32.39 15.61 19.22
C SER A 316 32.38 17.10 19.54
#